data_AF-A0A6M1ZDE0-F1
#
_entry.id   AF-A0A6M1ZDE0-F1
#
_cell.length_a   1.000
_cell.length_b   1.000
_cell.length_c   1.000
_cell.angle_alpha   90.00
_cell.angle_beta   90.00
_cell.angle_gamma   90.00
#
_symmetry.space_group_name_H-M   'P 1'
#
loop_
_entity.id
_entity.type
_entity.pdbx_description
1 polymer ?
#
loop_
_entity_poly.entity_id
_entity_poly.type
_entity_poly.pdbx_seq_one_letter_code
_entity_poly.pdbx_strand_id
1 'polypeptide(L)'
;DIPDPRKKRGIRHPFQAVLKLLLLGFTCRLVAVEHMTSFFAPIWGQLKGPLGFTRSTVPDPTTIRRIINGLKVEEIQKAFEQ
;
A
#
# COMPACT_ATOMS: atom_id res chain seq x y z
N ASP A 1 14.64 -1.19 5.51
CA ASP A 1 13.22 -1.00 5.90
C ASP A 1 12.82 0.47 5.88
N ILE A 2 11.69 0.79 5.23
CA ILE A 2 11.15 2.17 5.15
C ILE A 2 10.27 2.44 6.39
N PRO A 3 10.51 3.51 7.16
CA PRO A 3 9.68 3.85 8.32
C PRO A 3 8.27 4.30 7.91
N ASP A 4 7.26 4.00 8.73
CA ASP A 4 5.88 4.47 8.50
C ASP A 4 5.79 5.99 8.78
N PRO A 5 5.48 6.83 7.78
CA PRO A 5 5.44 8.29 7.96
C PRO A 5 4.19 8.78 8.71
N ARG A 6 3.23 7.90 9.01
CA ARG A 6 1.95 8.28 9.63
C ARG A 6 2.08 8.44 11.14
N LYS A 7 1.27 9.35 11.71
CA LYS A 7 1.05 9.44 13.17
C LYS A 7 0.30 8.20 13.67
N LYS A 8 0.55 7.78 14.92
CA LYS A 8 -0.13 6.63 15.59
C LYS A 8 -1.65 6.69 15.43
N ARG A 9 -2.25 7.86 15.64
CA ARG A 9 -3.68 8.13 15.38
C ARG A 9 -3.89 8.31 13.86
N GLY A 10 -4.00 7.20 13.13
CA GLY A 10 -4.12 7.21 11.67
C GLY A 10 -3.77 5.89 10.99
N ILE A 11 -3.19 4.94 11.74
CA ILE A 11 -2.81 3.63 11.22
C ILE A 11 -4.06 2.75 11.09
N ARG A 12 -4.59 2.64 9.87
CA ARG A 12 -5.73 1.75 9.54
C ARG A 12 -5.31 0.40 8.97
N HIS A 13 -4.22 0.40 8.19
CA HIS A 13 -3.63 -0.76 7.55
C HIS A 13 -2.11 -0.74 7.78
N PRO A 14 -1.45 -1.92 7.89
CA PRO A 14 0.00 -1.99 8.02
C PRO A 14 0.70 -1.30 6.84
N PHE A 15 1.70 -0.47 7.13
CA PHE A 15 2.38 0.34 6.12
C PHE A 15 3.04 -0.52 5.04
N GLN A 16 3.81 -1.53 5.47
CA GLN A 16 4.49 -2.45 4.57
C GLN A 16 3.51 -3.23 3.67
N ALA A 17 2.33 -3.58 4.19
CA ALA A 17 1.30 -4.24 3.38
C ALA A 17 0.78 -3.32 2.25
N VAL A 18 0.64 -2.02 2.53
CA VAL A 18 0.23 -1.04 1.51
C VAL A 18 1.31 -0.85 0.45
N LEU A 19 2.59 -0.82 0.83
CA LEU A 19 3.69 -0.77 -0.15
C LEU A 19 3.70 -2.01 -1.05
N LYS A 20 3.52 -3.21 -0.48
CA LYS A 20 3.42 -4.46 -1.26
C LYS A 20 2.22 -4.43 -2.23
N LEU A 21 1.08 -3.87 -1.82
CA LEU A 21 -0.09 -3.70 -2.68
C LEU A 21 0.21 -2.75 -3.87
N LEU A 22 0.92 -1.66 -3.63
CA LEU A 22 1.34 -0.71 -4.68
C LEU A 22 2.29 -1.37 -5.68
N LEU A 23 3.30 -2.09 -5.19
CA LEU A 23 4.21 -2.85 -6.04
C LEU A 23 3.46 -3.87 -6.90
N LEU A 24 2.53 -4.64 -6.29
CA LEU A 24 1.68 -5.57 -7.03
C LEU A 24 0.85 -4.83 -8.09
N GLY A 25 0.22 -3.71 -7.75
CA GLY A 25 -0.52 -2.86 -8.69
C GLY A 25 0.33 -2.44 -9.89
N PHE A 26 1.57 -2.00 -9.65
CA PHE A 26 2.50 -1.63 -10.72
C PHE A 26 2.89 -2.83 -11.59
N THR A 27 3.08 -4.03 -11.03
CA THR A 27 3.33 -5.25 -11.84
C THR A 27 2.14 -5.61 -12.73
N CYS A 28 0.92 -5.26 -12.32
CA CYS A 28 -0.30 -5.39 -13.13
C CYS A 28 -0.52 -4.21 -14.11
N ARG A 29 0.46 -3.30 -14.25
CA ARG A 29 0.37 -2.06 -15.06
C ARG A 29 -0.75 -1.10 -14.62
N LEU A 30 -1.15 -1.15 -13.36
CA LEU A 30 -2.11 -0.22 -12.78
C LEU A 30 -1.36 1.01 -12.28
N VAL A 31 -1.65 2.19 -12.84
CA VAL A 31 -0.99 3.45 -12.46
C VAL A 31 -1.87 4.35 -11.57
N ALA A 32 -3.18 4.12 -11.55
CA ALA A 32 -4.13 4.84 -10.71
C ALA A 32 -4.54 4.01 -9.49
N VAL A 33 -4.54 4.63 -8.31
CA VAL A 33 -4.88 3.99 -7.03
C VAL A 33 -6.33 3.46 -7.04
N GLU A 34 -7.23 4.20 -7.67
CA GLU A 34 -8.63 3.81 -7.85
C GLU A 34 -8.73 2.51 -8.66
N HIS A 35 -7.94 2.39 -9.73
CA HIS A 35 -7.91 1.16 -10.55
C HIS A 35 -7.33 -0.01 -9.76
N MET A 36 -6.28 0.20 -8.96
CA MET A 36 -5.74 -0.84 -8.07
C MET A 36 -6.80 -1.35 -7.10
N THR A 37 -7.54 -0.43 -6.47
CA THR A 37 -8.56 -0.79 -5.48
C THR A 37 -9.68 -1.60 -6.12
N SER A 38 -10.21 -1.14 -7.25
CA SER A 38 -11.28 -1.84 -7.99
C SER A 38 -10.81 -3.18 -8.56
N PHE A 39 -9.58 -3.25 -9.08
CA PHE A 39 -9.02 -4.47 -9.67
C PHE A 39 -8.79 -5.57 -8.63
N PHE A 40 -8.31 -5.22 -7.43
CA PHE A 40 -8.02 -6.21 -6.39
C PHE A 40 -9.22 -6.58 -5.53
N ALA A 41 -10.30 -5.79 -5.52
CA ALA A 41 -11.48 -6.05 -4.69
C ALA A 41 -12.10 -7.46 -4.90
N PRO A 42 -12.31 -7.95 -6.14
CA PRO A 42 -12.89 -9.29 -6.36
C PRO A 42 -12.01 -10.44 -5.86
N ILE A 43 -10.69 -10.25 -5.81
CA ILE A 43 -9.71 -11.28 -5.42
C ILE A 43 -9.11 -11.04 -4.04
N TRP A 44 -9.64 -10.08 -3.28
CA TRP A 44 -9.03 -9.62 -2.04
C TRP A 44 -8.89 -10.71 -0.97
N GLY A 45 -9.84 -11.65 -0.93
CA GLY A 45 -9.78 -12.80 -0.02
C GLY A 45 -8.50 -13.63 -0.17
N GLN A 46 -7.96 -13.71 -1.39
CA GLN A 46 -6.72 -14.44 -1.69
C GLN A 46 -5.47 -13.60 -1.42
N LEU A 47 -5.57 -12.28 -1.60
CA LEU A 47 -4.41 -11.37 -1.52
C LEU A 47 -4.12 -10.86 -0.11
N LYS A 48 -5.15 -10.62 0.72
CA LYS A 48 -5.00 -9.89 1.99
C LYS A 48 -3.98 -10.54 2.93
N GLY A 49 -4.03 -11.87 3.07
CA GLY A 49 -3.15 -12.63 3.96
C GLY A 49 -1.70 -12.58 3.50
N PRO A 50 -1.37 -13.01 2.26
CA PRO A 50 -0.02 -12.95 1.71
C PRO A 50 0.60 -11.53 1.73
N LEU A 51 -0.21 -10.50 1.51
CA LEU A 51 0.26 -9.10 1.56
C LEU A 51 0.43 -8.57 2.99
N GLY A 52 -0.08 -9.25 4.01
CA GLY A 52 0.03 -8.85 5.42
C GLY A 52 -1.08 -7.90 5.90
N PHE A 53 -2.22 -7.87 5.23
CA PHE A 53 -3.41 -7.14 5.68
C PHE A 53 -4.27 -7.99 6.62
N THR A 54 -4.83 -7.34 7.64
CA THR A 54 -5.76 -7.96 8.59
C THR A 54 -7.22 -7.61 8.33
N ARG A 55 -7.50 -6.52 7.60
CA ARG A 55 -8.87 -6.08 7.31
C ARG A 55 -9.51 -6.87 6.17
N SER A 56 -10.84 -7.02 6.24
CA SER A 56 -11.64 -7.75 5.26
C SER A 56 -11.81 -7.04 3.92
N THR A 57 -11.52 -5.73 3.85
CA THR A 57 -11.65 -4.92 2.64
C THR A 57 -10.31 -4.39 2.17
N VAL A 58 -10.19 -4.18 0.85
CA VAL A 58 -9.06 -3.46 0.24
C VAL A 58 -8.98 -2.06 0.88
N PRO A 59 -7.77 -1.49 1.08
CA PRO A 59 -7.64 -0.12 1.53
C PRO A 59 -8.35 0.86 0.58
N ASP A 60 -9.05 1.84 1.15
CA ASP A 60 -9.69 2.89 0.36
C ASP A 60 -8.65 3.72 -0.42
N PRO A 61 -8.96 4.22 -1.63
CA PRO A 61 -8.01 5.00 -2.44
C PRO A 61 -7.45 6.21 -1.69
N THR A 62 -8.26 6.90 -0.88
CA THR A 62 -7.81 8.04 -0.07
C THR A 62 -6.82 7.61 1.01
N THR A 63 -6.96 6.40 1.54
CA THR A 63 -6.04 5.84 2.52
C THR A 63 -4.67 5.58 1.88
N ILE A 64 -4.66 4.97 0.69
CA ILE A 64 -3.44 4.71 -0.07
C ILE A 64 -2.76 6.03 -0.46
N ARG A 65 -3.51 7.00 -1.02
CA ARG A 65 -2.98 8.33 -1.38
C ARG A 65 -2.35 9.06 -0.19
N ARG A 66 -2.98 9.03 0.99
CA ARG A 66 -2.42 9.65 2.21
C ARG A 66 -1.12 9.01 2.66
N ILE A 67 -0.98 7.69 2.48
CA ILE A 67 0.26 6.98 2.79
C ILE A 67 1.36 7.40 1.81
N ILE A 68 1.08 7.39 0.51
CA ILE A 68 2.03 7.79 -0.54
C ILE A 68 2.50 9.24 -0.33
N ASN A 69 1.58 10.17 -0.07
CA ASN A 69 1.91 11.58 0.15
C ASN A 69 2.78 11.82 1.40
N GLY A 70 2.82 10.87 2.33
CA GLY A 70 3.72 10.92 3.49
C GLY A 70 5.13 10.41 3.19
N LEU A 71 5.34 9.76 2.04
CA LEU A 71 6.63 9.20 1.68
C LEU A 71 7.55 10.25 1.09
N LYS A 72 8.80 10.19 1.55
CA LYS A 72 9.90 10.97 1.01
C LYS A 72 10.65 10.10 0.00
N VAL A 73 10.92 10.65 -1.18
CA VAL A 73 11.59 9.90 -2.27
C VAL A 73 12.96 9.41 -1.82
N GLU A 74 13.64 10.21 -1.00
CA GLU A 74 14.97 9.92 -0.47
C GLU A 74 14.97 8.67 0.43
N GLU A 75 13.90 8.47 1.22
CA GLU A 75 13.73 7.28 2.06
C GLU A 75 13.49 6.02 1.23
N ILE A 76 12.81 6.17 0.09
CA ILE A 76 12.60 5.06 -0.85
C ILE A 76 13.94 4.70 -1.51
N GLN A 77 14.66 5.68 -2.06
CA GLN A 77 15.96 5.46 -2.71
C GLN A 77 16.95 4.76 -1.78
N LYS A 78 17.08 5.27 -0.55
CA LYS A 78 17.94 4.66 0.48
C LYS A 78 17.58 3.21 0.78
N ALA A 79 16.29 2.84 0.71
CA ALA A 79 15.86 1.47 0.94
C ALA A 79 16.19 0.51 -0.22
N PHE A 80 16.43 1.03 -1.44
CA PHE A 80 16.86 0.24 -2.60
C PHE A 80 18.39 0.15 -2.77
N GLU A 81 19.14 1.04 -2.13
CA GLU A 81 20.61 1.03 -2.13
C GLU A 81 21.23 0.07 -1.09
N GLN A 82 20.39 -0.56 -0.26
CA GLN A 82 20.76 -1.55 0.75
C GLN A 82 20.61 -2.97 0.22
#